data_AF-A0A4Q2EEL8-F1
#
_entry.id   AF-A0A4Q2EEL8-F1
#
_cell.length_a   1.000
_cell.length_b   1.000
_cell.length_c   1.000
_cell.angle_alpha   90.00
_cell.angle_beta   90.00
_cell.angle_gamma   90.00
#
_symmetry.space_group_name_H-M   'P 1'
#
loop_
_entity.id
_entity.type
_entity.pdbx_description
1 polymer ?
#
loop_
_entity_poly.entity_id
_entity_poly.type
_entity_poly.pdbx_seq_one_letter_code
_entity_poly.pdbx_strand_id
1 'polypeptide(L)'
;MQDAVATLGARDILVLLEDERPYEIDSSRGFRGAGAWRAMVRVPRGIVGLGPGAVVEPSASSFRAGRQTYADGLQEKLIESVTDGAFFGNFTLRGRDFGEVAYHGIQVTGSGASFQAMRFQGAHRGWTAHAPGEAAAITAYSGSDIAVRNVEIDGRDPRTGVAVGTSPLMFNRNRRTVVTDTWMHHIAFGMPSWWECADIWSERMYLNDVAQAPQGWSPGINVENSTGDMTFVDPTLLLGFRVTGNTGKPLNVGGDRGTTGTITIRNPTLDGGAEAGRFGIREYGIQAPGEVRYTIVTAAGDAVPYDVSR
;
A
#
# COMPACT_ATOMS: atom_id res chain seq x y z
N MET A 1 -12.16 19.78 6.48
CA MET A 1 -10.70 19.54 6.31
C MET A 1 -10.02 20.56 5.40
N GLN A 2 -10.48 20.72 4.15
CA GLN A 2 -9.81 21.58 3.16
C GLN A 2 -9.56 23.02 3.65
N ASP A 3 -10.54 23.63 4.30
CA ASP A 3 -10.44 25.04 4.72
C ASP A 3 -9.43 25.22 5.85
N ALA A 4 -9.34 24.26 6.79
CA ALA A 4 -8.30 24.25 7.84
C ALA A 4 -6.90 24.02 7.26
N VAL A 5 -6.79 23.18 6.23
CA VAL A 5 -5.51 22.93 5.56
C VAL A 5 -5.04 24.16 4.78
N ALA A 6 -5.95 24.94 4.22
CA ALA A 6 -5.62 26.16 3.48
C ALA A 6 -5.00 27.26 4.36
N THR A 7 -5.13 27.19 5.69
CA THR A 7 -4.51 28.15 6.62
C THR A 7 -3.10 27.73 7.07
N LEU A 8 -2.64 26.53 6.70
CA LEU A 8 -1.35 25.99 7.14
C LEU A 8 -0.19 26.56 6.33
N GLY A 9 0.87 26.95 7.02
CA GLY A 9 2.17 27.24 6.43
C GLY A 9 2.90 25.96 6.00
N ALA A 10 4.01 26.14 5.27
CA ALA A 10 4.79 25.05 4.69
C ALA A 10 5.35 24.03 5.70
N ARG A 11 5.47 24.41 6.98
CA ARG A 11 6.04 23.57 8.05
C ARG A 11 5.00 23.07 9.04
N ASP A 12 3.75 23.48 8.87
CA ASP A 12 2.69 23.24 9.85
C ASP A 12 2.08 21.86 9.64
N ILE A 13 1.70 21.24 10.76
CA ILE A 13 0.99 19.96 10.80
C ILE A 13 -0.42 20.25 11.30
N LEU A 14 -1.43 19.68 10.63
CA LEU A 14 -2.79 19.74 11.11
C LEU A 14 -2.96 18.79 12.30
N VAL A 15 -3.38 19.30 13.46
CA VAL A 15 -3.67 18.48 14.63
C VAL A 15 -5.17 18.29 14.76
N LEU A 16 -5.61 17.04 14.92
CA LEU A 16 -7.00 16.63 15.06
C LEU A 16 -7.26 16.08 16.46
N LEU A 17 -8.29 16.59 17.12
CA LEU A 17 -8.76 16.04 18.39
C LEU A 17 -9.56 14.76 18.12
N GLU A 18 -9.78 13.93 19.14
CA GLU A 18 -10.81 12.90 19.03
C GLU A 18 -12.19 13.58 19.08
N ASP A 19 -13.11 13.13 18.23
CA ASP A 19 -14.45 13.69 18.11
C ASP A 19 -15.43 12.57 17.72
N GLU A 20 -16.69 12.67 18.16
CA GLU A 20 -17.74 11.74 17.75
C GLU A 20 -18.04 11.85 16.25
N ARG A 21 -17.85 13.04 15.67
CA ARG A 21 -18.05 13.30 14.25
C ARG A 21 -16.72 13.28 13.51
N PRO A 22 -16.68 12.69 12.30
CA PRO A 22 -15.46 12.71 11.52
C PRO A 22 -15.16 14.13 10.99
N TYR A 23 -13.87 14.42 10.85
CA TYR A 23 -13.38 15.56 10.09
C TYR A 23 -13.57 15.30 8.59
N GLU A 24 -14.57 15.96 8.02
CA GLU A 24 -14.94 15.70 6.63
C GLU A 24 -13.96 16.33 5.63
N ILE A 25 -13.56 15.51 4.65
CA ILE A 25 -13.08 15.95 3.35
C ILE A 25 -14.32 16.21 2.49
N ASP A 26 -14.59 17.47 2.17
CA ASP A 26 -15.71 17.85 1.32
C ASP A 26 -15.54 17.26 -0.09
N SER A 27 -16.20 16.13 -0.33
CA SER A 27 -16.04 15.37 -1.56
C SER A 27 -16.72 16.03 -2.76
N SER A 28 -17.65 16.97 -2.55
CA SER A 28 -18.30 17.73 -3.65
C SER A 28 -17.30 18.56 -4.45
N ARG A 29 -16.14 18.87 -3.86
CA ARG A 29 -15.05 19.57 -4.54
C ARG A 29 -14.32 18.67 -5.54
N GLY A 30 -14.46 17.35 -5.44
CA GLY A 30 -13.80 16.36 -6.29
C GLY A 30 -12.27 16.34 -6.15
N PHE A 31 -11.62 15.54 -6.99
CA PHE A 31 -10.16 15.51 -7.09
C PHE A 31 -9.66 16.69 -7.93
N ARG A 32 -8.77 17.53 -7.38
CA ARG A 32 -8.25 18.74 -8.05
C ARG A 32 -6.72 18.75 -8.12
N GLY A 33 -6.18 19.40 -9.14
CA GLY A 33 -4.73 19.55 -9.34
C GLY A 33 -4.38 19.80 -10.80
N ALA A 34 -3.12 20.13 -11.07
CA ALA A 34 -2.59 20.25 -12.43
C ALA A 34 -2.04 18.89 -12.90
N GLY A 35 -2.37 18.49 -14.14
CA GLY A 35 -1.86 17.28 -14.76
C GLY A 35 -2.30 15.97 -14.08
N ALA A 36 -1.37 15.02 -13.97
CA ALA A 36 -1.59 13.66 -13.50
C ALA A 36 -1.66 13.51 -11.96
N TRP A 37 -1.60 14.61 -11.20
CA TRP A 37 -1.56 14.58 -9.74
C TRP A 37 -2.76 15.32 -9.16
N ARG A 38 -3.80 14.57 -8.79
CA ARG A 38 -5.07 15.15 -8.29
C ARG A 38 -5.36 14.65 -6.89
N ALA A 39 -5.73 15.55 -6.00
CA ALA A 39 -6.07 15.21 -4.62
C ALA A 39 -7.33 15.96 -4.18
N MET A 40 -8.08 15.40 -3.23
CA MET A 40 -9.17 16.14 -2.57
C MET A 40 -8.62 17.11 -1.51
N VAL A 41 -7.54 16.73 -0.84
CA VAL A 41 -6.83 17.55 0.14
C VAL A 41 -5.32 17.48 -0.13
N ARG A 42 -4.66 18.64 -0.17
CA ARG A 42 -3.19 18.73 -0.20
C ARG A 42 -2.70 19.34 1.10
N VAL A 43 -2.03 18.55 1.93
CA VAL A 43 -1.46 19.04 3.20
C VAL A 43 0.00 19.42 3.00
N PRO A 44 0.47 20.56 3.54
CA PRO A 44 1.86 20.96 3.37
C PRO A 44 2.83 19.96 3.98
N ARG A 45 2.63 19.57 5.26
CA ARG A 45 3.51 18.63 5.95
C ARG A 45 2.81 17.38 6.42
N GLY A 46 1.57 17.47 6.91
CA GLY A 46 0.94 16.28 7.46
C GLY A 46 -0.25 16.51 8.36
N ILE A 47 -0.74 15.41 8.92
CA ILE A 47 -1.90 15.35 9.82
C ILE A 47 -1.54 14.46 11.01
N VAL A 48 -1.85 14.91 12.21
CA VAL A 48 -1.70 14.13 13.44
C VAL A 48 -3.02 14.14 14.21
N GLY A 49 -3.52 12.96 14.55
CA GLY A 49 -4.61 12.85 15.52
C GLY A 49 -4.08 12.71 16.94
N LEU A 50 -4.89 13.09 17.92
CA LEU A 50 -4.62 12.80 19.33
C LEU A 50 -5.02 11.36 19.72
N GLY A 51 -5.60 10.59 18.80
CA GLY A 51 -5.94 9.18 18.98
C GLY A 51 -6.66 8.61 17.77
N PRO A 52 -6.87 7.28 17.70
CA PRO A 52 -7.59 6.64 16.60
C PRO A 52 -9.05 7.11 16.46
N GLY A 53 -9.63 7.74 17.49
CA GLY A 53 -10.93 8.41 17.45
C GLY A 53 -10.94 9.73 16.67
N ALA A 54 -9.77 10.28 16.32
CA ALA A 54 -9.69 11.34 15.31
C ALA A 54 -9.92 10.72 13.93
N VAL A 55 -11.15 10.80 13.43
CA VAL A 55 -11.54 10.19 12.15
C VAL A 55 -11.54 11.23 11.04
N VAL A 56 -10.80 10.99 9.96
CA VAL A 56 -10.90 11.73 8.70
C VAL A 56 -11.67 10.87 7.70
N GLU A 57 -12.66 11.45 7.03
CA GLU A 57 -13.37 10.74 5.97
C GLU A 57 -13.92 11.68 4.89
N PRO A 58 -14.17 11.20 3.66
CA PRO A 58 -14.96 11.96 2.71
C PRO A 58 -16.41 12.12 3.15
N SER A 59 -16.95 13.32 2.98
CA SER A 59 -18.37 13.61 3.18
C SER A 59 -19.26 12.74 2.30
N ALA A 60 -20.54 12.63 2.65
CA ALA A 60 -21.52 11.97 1.79
C ALA A 60 -21.57 12.64 0.42
N SER A 61 -21.19 11.86 -0.60
CA SER A 61 -20.73 12.46 -1.85
C SER A 61 -21.84 12.75 -2.84
N SER A 62 -21.74 13.92 -3.46
CA SER A 62 -22.34 14.25 -4.75
C SER A 62 -21.34 14.09 -5.91
N PHE A 63 -20.06 13.81 -5.62
CA PHE A 63 -19.05 13.63 -6.66
C PHE A 63 -19.29 12.29 -7.36
N ARG A 64 -19.41 12.36 -8.68
CA ARG A 64 -19.45 11.20 -9.56
C ARG A 64 -18.57 11.49 -10.76
N ALA A 65 -17.73 10.52 -11.08
CA ALA A 65 -17.03 10.43 -12.35
C ALA A 65 -17.11 8.98 -12.84
N GLY A 66 -16.90 8.77 -14.14
CA GLY A 66 -16.76 7.42 -14.69
C GLY A 66 -15.42 6.80 -14.31
N ARG A 67 -15.29 5.51 -14.57
CA ARG A 67 -14.03 4.76 -14.45
C ARG A 67 -12.89 5.47 -15.19
N GLN A 68 -11.75 5.62 -14.54
CA GLN A 68 -10.57 6.21 -15.17
C GLN A 68 -10.01 5.33 -16.30
N THR A 69 -9.59 5.95 -17.40
CA THR A 69 -9.17 5.29 -18.66
C THR A 69 -7.74 5.59 -19.09
N TYR A 70 -6.97 6.34 -18.29
CA TYR A 70 -5.58 6.65 -18.62
C TYR A 70 -4.67 5.43 -18.48
N ALA A 71 -3.54 5.43 -19.19
CA ALA A 71 -2.55 4.35 -19.14
C ALA A 71 -1.56 4.51 -17.96
N ASP A 72 -1.32 5.74 -17.53
CA ASP A 72 -0.24 6.10 -16.59
C ASP A 72 -0.71 6.12 -15.14
N GLY A 73 -0.71 4.94 -14.49
CA GLY A 73 -0.94 4.78 -13.04
C GLY A 73 -2.25 5.38 -12.52
N LEU A 74 -2.59 5.20 -11.25
CA LEU A 74 -3.74 5.88 -10.66
C LEU A 74 -3.38 7.31 -10.22
N GLN A 75 -4.23 8.28 -10.54
CA GLN A 75 -3.93 9.71 -10.40
C GLN A 75 -4.65 10.40 -9.24
N GLU A 76 -5.69 9.80 -8.70
CA GLU A 76 -6.56 10.37 -7.67
C GLU A 76 -6.17 9.96 -6.24
N LYS A 77 -6.18 10.91 -5.31
CA LYS A 77 -5.84 10.72 -3.88
C LYS A 77 -6.82 11.41 -2.95
N LEU A 78 -7.18 10.82 -1.82
CA LEU A 78 -7.92 11.57 -0.80
C LEU A 78 -7.04 12.67 -0.22
N ILE A 79 -5.83 12.31 0.19
CA ILE A 79 -4.86 13.22 0.80
C ILE A 79 -3.51 13.10 0.08
N GLU A 80 -2.87 14.23 -0.20
CA GLU A 80 -1.51 14.27 -0.75
C GLU A 80 -0.62 15.22 0.07
N SER A 81 0.65 14.85 0.24
CA SER A 81 1.73 15.76 0.60
C SER A 81 2.84 15.68 -0.44
N VAL A 82 3.43 16.82 -0.80
CA VAL A 82 4.51 16.91 -1.81
C VAL A 82 5.81 17.48 -1.22
N THR A 83 5.94 17.47 0.10
CA THR A 83 7.11 17.98 0.81
C THR A 83 7.92 16.85 1.43
N ASP A 84 9.21 17.09 1.57
CA ASP A 84 10.07 16.26 2.39
C ASP A 84 9.66 16.33 3.87
N GLY A 85 9.84 15.23 4.59
CA GLY A 85 9.53 15.15 6.02
C GLY A 85 8.04 15.15 6.32
N ALA A 86 7.21 14.65 5.40
CA ALA A 86 5.78 14.52 5.60
C ALA A 86 5.46 13.56 6.77
N PHE A 87 4.48 13.90 7.60
CA PHE A 87 4.15 13.10 8.79
C PHE A 87 2.65 12.87 8.92
N PHE A 88 2.24 11.61 8.91
CA PHE A 88 0.85 11.22 9.14
C PHE A 88 0.81 10.27 10.32
N GLY A 89 0.03 10.57 11.35
CA GLY A 89 -0.03 9.64 12.48
C GLY A 89 -1.16 9.78 13.47
N ASN A 90 -1.45 8.66 14.13
CA ASN A 90 -2.38 8.58 15.26
C ASN A 90 -3.80 9.07 14.94
N PHE A 91 -4.31 8.74 13.74
CA PHE A 91 -5.69 9.01 13.32
C PHE A 91 -6.23 7.89 12.43
N THR A 92 -7.55 7.83 12.27
CA THR A 92 -8.21 6.89 11.34
C THR A 92 -8.60 7.60 10.05
N LEU A 93 -8.17 7.08 8.89
CA LEU A 93 -8.69 7.47 7.58
C LEU A 93 -9.74 6.45 7.12
N ARG A 94 -10.96 6.92 6.83
CA ARG A 94 -12.01 6.12 6.21
C ARG A 94 -12.21 6.51 4.76
N GLY A 95 -12.43 5.53 3.91
CA GLY A 95 -12.85 5.78 2.54
C GLY A 95 -14.37 5.85 2.40
N ARG A 96 -14.79 6.17 1.18
CA ARG A 96 -16.18 6.17 0.75
C ARG A 96 -16.26 5.71 -0.71
N ASP A 97 -17.33 5.00 -1.06
CA ASP A 97 -17.59 4.67 -2.45
C ASP A 97 -18.00 5.92 -3.24
N PHE A 98 -17.33 6.16 -4.37
CA PHE A 98 -17.67 7.22 -5.33
C PHE A 98 -18.19 6.63 -6.65
N GLY A 99 -18.64 5.37 -6.63
CA GLY A 99 -19.01 4.59 -7.80
C GLY A 99 -17.78 3.97 -8.45
N GLU A 100 -17.60 4.16 -9.75
CA GLU A 100 -16.49 3.55 -10.48
C GLU A 100 -15.14 4.30 -10.32
N VAL A 101 -15.03 5.23 -9.38
CA VAL A 101 -13.83 6.06 -9.22
C VAL A 101 -12.83 5.39 -8.28
N ALA A 102 -11.61 5.18 -8.79
CA ALA A 102 -10.50 4.69 -8.01
C ALA A 102 -9.75 5.86 -7.36
N TYR A 103 -9.17 5.64 -6.19
CA TYR A 103 -8.30 6.61 -5.52
C TYR A 103 -7.40 5.96 -4.48
N HIS A 104 -6.21 6.55 -4.29
CA HIS A 104 -5.35 6.27 -3.15
C HIS A 104 -5.87 6.95 -1.87
N GLY A 105 -5.56 6.37 -0.71
CA GLY A 105 -5.82 7.01 0.58
C GLY A 105 -4.92 8.22 0.77
N ILE A 106 -3.65 7.98 1.08
CA ILE A 106 -2.64 9.03 1.23
C ILE A 106 -1.50 8.78 0.25
N GLN A 107 -1.10 9.81 -0.48
CA GLN A 107 0.14 9.81 -1.23
C GLN A 107 1.14 10.83 -0.68
N VAL A 108 2.40 10.43 -0.64
CA VAL A 108 3.54 11.34 -0.43
C VAL A 108 4.47 11.38 -1.64
N THR A 109 4.98 12.56 -1.93
CA THR A 109 6.11 12.78 -2.84
C THR A 109 7.22 13.48 -2.05
N GLY A 110 8.47 13.02 -2.19
CA GLY A 110 9.59 13.53 -1.40
C GLY A 110 10.19 12.47 -0.47
N SER A 111 11.19 12.87 0.32
CA SER A 111 11.96 12.00 1.20
C SER A 111 11.62 12.19 2.68
N GLY A 112 11.90 11.19 3.51
CA GLY A 112 11.73 11.28 4.96
C GLY A 112 10.27 11.28 5.42
N ALA A 113 9.34 10.78 4.60
CA ALA A 113 7.95 10.69 4.99
C ALA A 113 7.71 9.55 5.99
N SER A 114 6.85 9.78 6.98
CA SER A 114 6.52 8.78 8.00
C SER A 114 5.02 8.65 8.24
N PHE A 115 4.55 7.41 8.26
CA PHE A 115 3.20 7.00 8.65
C PHE A 115 3.30 6.23 9.96
N GLN A 116 2.60 6.67 11.01
CA GLN A 116 2.76 6.09 12.34
C GLN A 116 1.44 5.95 13.11
N ALA A 117 1.18 4.78 13.70
CA ALA A 117 0.00 4.57 14.56
C ALA A 117 -1.33 4.91 13.84
N MET A 118 -1.41 4.62 12.55
CA MET A 118 -2.58 4.97 11.73
C MET A 118 -3.50 3.78 11.51
N ARG A 119 -4.78 4.07 11.30
CA ARG A 119 -5.75 3.08 10.82
C ARG A 119 -6.37 3.53 9.51
N PHE A 120 -6.40 2.65 8.52
CA PHE A 120 -7.11 2.82 7.26
C PHE A 120 -8.30 1.86 7.25
N GLN A 121 -9.48 2.35 6.89
CA GLN A 121 -10.71 1.54 6.78
C GLN A 121 -11.38 1.78 5.44
N GLY A 122 -11.24 0.82 4.52
CA GLY A 122 -11.74 0.92 3.15
C GLY A 122 -11.28 2.20 2.44
N ALA A 123 -10.11 2.71 2.85
CA ALA A 123 -9.61 4.07 2.58
C ALA A 123 -8.90 4.24 1.24
N HIS A 124 -8.89 3.19 0.43
CA HIS A 124 -8.46 3.21 -0.95
C HIS A 124 -9.47 2.38 -1.74
N ARG A 125 -9.73 2.80 -2.98
CA ARG A 125 -10.71 2.15 -3.85
C ARG A 125 -10.06 1.93 -5.20
N GLY A 126 -10.15 0.72 -5.71
CA GLY A 126 -9.78 0.39 -7.08
C GLY A 126 -10.58 -0.83 -7.53
N TRP A 127 -10.45 -1.19 -8.80
CA TRP A 127 -11.26 -2.26 -9.42
C TRP A 127 -10.39 -3.33 -10.10
N THR A 128 -9.07 -3.16 -10.13
CA THR A 128 -8.12 -4.19 -10.62
C THR A 128 -6.77 -4.07 -9.93
N ALA A 129 -5.95 -5.11 -9.99
CA ALA A 129 -4.58 -5.14 -9.45
C ALA A 129 -3.52 -4.60 -10.43
N HIS A 130 -3.92 -3.79 -11.42
CA HIS A 130 -3.01 -3.13 -12.36
C HIS A 130 -3.50 -1.73 -12.71
N ALA A 131 -2.59 -0.86 -13.13
CA ALA A 131 -2.94 0.47 -13.61
C ALA A 131 -3.99 0.42 -14.76
N PRO A 132 -4.93 1.37 -14.82
CA PRO A 132 -5.14 2.50 -13.90
C PRO A 132 -6.01 2.18 -12.68
N GLY A 133 -6.47 0.94 -12.53
CA GLY A 133 -7.43 0.57 -11.48
C GLY A 133 -6.82 0.15 -10.16
N GLU A 134 -5.48 0.10 -10.08
CA GLU A 134 -4.73 -0.21 -8.87
C GLU A 134 -4.60 1.04 -7.98
N ALA A 135 -5.16 0.94 -6.79
CA ALA A 135 -5.13 1.93 -5.73
C ALA A 135 -4.45 1.42 -4.48
N ALA A 136 -4.00 2.33 -3.62
CA ALA A 136 -3.35 1.99 -2.36
C ALA A 136 -3.71 2.89 -1.19
N ALA A 137 -3.73 2.31 0.02
CA ALA A 137 -3.99 3.06 1.24
C ALA A 137 -2.85 4.05 1.48
N ILE A 138 -1.61 3.58 1.34
CA ILE A 138 -0.40 4.40 1.40
C ILE A 138 0.35 4.25 0.08
N THR A 139 0.59 5.38 -0.57
CA THR A 139 1.45 5.49 -1.75
C THR A 139 2.62 6.41 -1.46
N ALA A 140 3.81 6.05 -1.91
CA ALA A 140 4.92 6.99 -2.03
C ALA A 140 5.43 6.99 -3.47
N TYR A 141 5.79 8.16 -3.98
CA TYR A 141 6.35 8.29 -5.31
C TYR A 141 7.60 9.15 -5.28
N SER A 142 8.71 8.60 -5.77
CA SER A 142 9.99 9.30 -5.92
C SER A 142 10.51 9.95 -4.62
N GLY A 143 11.45 9.29 -3.96
CA GLY A 143 12.03 9.81 -2.72
C GLY A 143 12.81 8.74 -1.96
N SER A 144 13.39 9.10 -0.82
CA SER A 144 14.09 8.16 0.04
C SER A 144 13.57 8.18 1.48
N ASP A 145 13.91 7.18 2.28
CA ASP A 145 13.70 7.18 3.74
C ASP A 145 12.20 7.27 4.11
N ILE A 146 11.38 6.46 3.43
CA ILE A 146 9.94 6.37 3.70
C ILE A 146 9.70 5.32 4.76
N ALA A 147 8.93 5.67 5.79
CA ALA A 147 8.63 4.75 6.88
C ALA A 147 7.14 4.56 7.14
N VAL A 148 6.72 3.32 7.34
CA VAL A 148 5.37 2.93 7.76
C VAL A 148 5.52 2.09 9.02
N ARG A 149 4.96 2.55 10.16
CA ARG A 149 5.16 1.94 11.47
C ARG A 149 3.87 1.84 12.27
N ASN A 150 3.56 0.67 12.82
CA ASN A 150 2.38 0.48 13.67
C ASN A 150 1.09 0.92 12.93
N VAL A 151 0.86 0.40 11.74
CA VAL A 151 -0.27 0.79 10.88
C VAL A 151 -1.19 -0.39 10.65
N GLU A 152 -2.50 -0.16 10.76
CA GLU A 152 -3.54 -1.12 10.34
C GLU A 152 -4.18 -0.63 9.04
N ILE A 153 -4.26 -1.50 8.03
CA ILE A 153 -4.99 -1.30 6.79
C ILE A 153 -6.08 -2.36 6.72
N ASP A 154 -7.29 -1.98 7.12
CA ASP A 154 -8.51 -2.77 6.95
C ASP A 154 -9.13 -2.43 5.60
N GLY A 155 -9.10 -3.41 4.69
CA GLY A 155 -9.68 -3.29 3.36
C GLY A 155 -11.20 -3.26 3.35
N ARG A 156 -11.90 -3.52 4.46
CA ARG A 156 -13.37 -3.50 4.48
C ARG A 156 -13.91 -2.08 4.41
N ASP A 157 -14.93 -1.89 3.59
CA ASP A 157 -15.77 -0.70 3.66
C ASP A 157 -16.41 -0.61 5.05
N PRO A 158 -16.17 0.46 5.83
CA PRO A 158 -16.68 0.55 7.20
C PRO A 158 -18.21 0.59 7.29
N ARG A 159 -18.92 0.81 6.17
CA ARG A 159 -20.39 0.90 6.12
C ARG A 159 -21.04 -0.42 5.70
N THR A 160 -20.37 -1.24 4.90
CA THR A 160 -20.95 -2.48 4.35
C THR A 160 -20.24 -3.74 4.82
N GLY A 161 -19.02 -3.62 5.36
CA GLY A 161 -18.16 -4.75 5.73
C GLY A 161 -17.56 -5.51 4.54
N VAL A 162 -17.89 -5.10 3.30
CA VAL A 162 -17.37 -5.74 2.08
C VAL A 162 -15.91 -5.33 1.88
N ALA A 163 -15.06 -6.30 1.54
CA ALA A 163 -13.67 -6.05 1.17
C ALA A 163 -13.61 -5.14 -0.07
N VAL A 164 -12.84 -4.06 0.02
CA VAL A 164 -12.55 -3.09 -1.03
C VAL A 164 -11.04 -2.86 -1.12
N GLY A 165 -10.63 -1.94 -1.98
CA GLY A 165 -9.23 -1.57 -2.13
C GLY A 165 -8.45 -2.57 -2.97
N THR A 166 -7.23 -2.19 -3.33
CA THR A 166 -6.34 -3.02 -4.13
C THR A 166 -5.04 -3.24 -3.36
N SER A 167 -3.87 -2.85 -3.85
CA SER A 167 -2.60 -2.90 -3.12
C SER A 167 -2.63 -2.08 -1.82
N PRO A 168 -2.44 -2.65 -0.61
CA PRO A 168 -2.47 -1.86 0.63
C PRO A 168 -1.32 -0.83 0.72
N LEU A 169 -0.13 -1.19 0.22
CA LEU A 169 1.05 -0.33 0.14
C LEU A 169 1.54 -0.28 -1.31
N MET A 170 1.93 0.91 -1.78
CA MET A 170 2.53 1.07 -3.10
C MET A 170 3.70 2.06 -3.05
N PHE A 171 4.91 1.55 -3.11
CA PHE A 171 6.13 2.35 -3.22
C PHE A 171 6.61 2.37 -4.66
N ASN A 172 6.78 3.56 -5.21
CA ASN A 172 7.17 3.76 -6.61
C ASN A 172 8.43 4.63 -6.65
N ARG A 173 9.52 4.12 -7.21
CA ARG A 173 10.80 4.85 -7.36
C ARG A 173 11.36 5.34 -6.03
N ASN A 174 11.22 4.54 -4.97
CA ASN A 174 11.69 4.90 -3.64
C ASN A 174 13.01 4.20 -3.28
N ARG A 175 13.80 4.82 -2.40
CA ARG A 175 14.97 4.18 -1.79
C ARG A 175 14.82 4.11 -0.27
N ARG A 176 15.37 3.10 0.39
CA ARG A 176 15.37 2.99 1.86
C ARG A 176 13.95 3.07 2.42
N THR A 177 13.11 2.13 2.01
CA THR A 177 11.74 2.01 2.55
C THR A 177 11.76 1.11 3.78
N VAL A 178 11.03 1.49 4.83
CA VAL A 178 10.95 0.75 6.09
C VAL A 178 9.49 0.51 6.44
N VAL A 179 9.06 -0.76 6.52
CA VAL A 179 7.70 -1.14 6.94
C VAL A 179 7.77 -2.03 8.17
N THR A 180 7.38 -1.51 9.33
CA THR A 180 7.40 -2.27 10.60
C THR A 180 6.05 -2.32 11.26
N ASP A 181 5.73 -3.44 11.92
CA ASP A 181 4.51 -3.58 12.75
C ASP A 181 3.25 -3.16 11.97
N THR A 182 3.10 -3.65 10.75
CA THR A 182 2.05 -3.20 9.83
C THR A 182 1.13 -4.35 9.48
N TRP A 183 -0.16 -4.20 9.80
CA TRP A 183 -1.19 -5.20 9.59
C TRP A 183 -2.12 -4.79 8.45
N MET A 184 -2.18 -5.60 7.39
CA MET A 184 -2.95 -5.35 6.18
C MET A 184 -3.90 -6.52 5.97
N HIS A 185 -5.20 -6.26 5.89
CA HIS A 185 -6.16 -7.35 5.84
C HIS A 185 -7.48 -7.04 5.14
N HIS A 186 -8.18 -8.09 4.72
CA HIS A 186 -9.52 -8.00 4.10
C HIS A 186 -9.56 -7.09 2.86
N ILE A 187 -8.50 -7.17 2.07
CA ILE A 187 -8.30 -6.42 0.83
C ILE A 187 -9.05 -7.12 -0.31
N ALA A 188 -9.65 -6.39 -1.26
CA ALA A 188 -10.44 -7.02 -2.33
C ALA A 188 -9.60 -7.78 -3.37
N PHE A 189 -8.40 -7.27 -3.70
CA PHE A 189 -7.36 -7.88 -4.54
C PHE A 189 -6.08 -7.02 -4.47
N GLY A 190 -4.96 -7.42 -5.07
CA GLY A 190 -3.69 -6.67 -5.05
C GLY A 190 -2.74 -7.13 -3.95
N MET A 191 -1.68 -6.35 -3.70
CA MET A 191 -0.59 -6.73 -2.81
C MET A 191 0.26 -5.52 -2.38
N PRO A 192 1.00 -5.59 -1.27
CA PRO A 192 2.10 -4.66 -1.02
C PRO A 192 3.10 -4.70 -2.20
N SER A 193 3.32 -3.54 -2.81
CA SER A 193 4.10 -3.41 -4.05
C SER A 193 5.27 -2.45 -3.89
N TRP A 194 6.44 -2.88 -4.35
CA TRP A 194 7.62 -2.05 -4.55
C TRP A 194 7.98 -2.08 -6.03
N TRP A 195 7.80 -0.94 -6.69
CA TRP A 195 8.10 -0.77 -8.11
C TRP A 195 9.25 0.23 -8.29
N GLU A 196 10.29 -0.18 -8.99
CA GLU A 196 11.54 0.59 -9.18
C GLU A 196 12.19 1.05 -7.87
N CYS A 197 12.12 0.24 -6.82
CA CYS A 197 12.63 0.60 -5.51
C CYS A 197 14.04 0.07 -5.25
N ALA A 198 14.71 0.62 -4.24
CA ALA A 198 15.98 0.09 -3.74
C ALA A 198 16.06 0.13 -2.22
N ASP A 199 16.81 -0.82 -1.64
CA ASP A 199 17.07 -0.93 -0.21
C ASP A 199 15.75 -0.99 0.61
N ILE A 200 15.11 -2.16 0.59
CA ILE A 200 13.80 -2.38 1.20
C ILE A 200 14.01 -3.11 2.53
N TRP A 201 13.40 -2.60 3.59
CA TRP A 201 13.34 -3.29 4.88
C TRP A 201 11.90 -3.42 5.35
N SER A 202 11.53 -4.61 5.77
CA SER A 202 10.28 -4.85 6.46
C SER A 202 10.48 -5.80 7.63
N GLU A 203 9.76 -5.55 8.73
CA GLU A 203 9.78 -6.39 9.92
C GLU A 203 8.37 -6.48 10.51
N ARG A 204 7.87 -7.69 10.78
CA ARG A 204 6.50 -7.90 11.29
C ARG A 204 5.46 -7.22 10.39
N MET A 205 5.50 -7.55 9.10
CA MET A 205 4.49 -7.19 8.13
C MET A 205 3.49 -8.34 8.00
N TYR A 206 2.23 -8.06 8.33
CA TYR A 206 1.16 -9.04 8.34
C TYR A 206 0.21 -8.75 7.19
N LEU A 207 -0.01 -9.73 6.32
CA LEU A 207 -0.97 -9.71 5.23
C LEU A 207 -1.88 -10.92 5.34
N ASN A 208 -3.18 -10.71 5.54
CA ASN A 208 -4.16 -11.79 5.64
C ASN A 208 -5.49 -11.45 4.95
N ASP A 209 -6.27 -12.47 4.60
CA ASP A 209 -7.63 -12.32 4.09
C ASP A 209 -7.73 -11.43 2.83
N VAL A 210 -6.75 -11.55 1.94
CA VAL A 210 -6.80 -10.87 0.63
C VAL A 210 -7.75 -11.65 -0.26
N ALA A 211 -8.95 -11.11 -0.51
CA ALA A 211 -9.84 -11.60 -1.55
C ALA A 211 -9.10 -11.45 -2.89
N GLN A 212 -9.31 -12.40 -3.80
CA GLN A 212 -8.41 -12.59 -4.93
C GLN A 212 -9.09 -12.15 -6.22
N ALA A 213 -8.35 -11.40 -7.05
CA ALA A 213 -8.87 -10.91 -8.32
C ALA A 213 -9.30 -12.10 -9.20
N PRO A 214 -10.41 -12.02 -9.94
CA PRO A 214 -10.79 -13.04 -10.94
C PRO A 214 -9.70 -13.31 -12.00
N GLN A 215 -8.70 -12.44 -12.11
CA GLN A 215 -7.60 -12.47 -13.07
C GLN A 215 -6.25 -12.90 -12.45
N GLY A 216 -6.22 -13.37 -11.20
CA GLY A 216 -5.11 -14.17 -10.67
C GLY A 216 -3.81 -13.44 -10.26
N TRP A 217 -3.74 -12.10 -10.31
CA TRP A 217 -2.50 -11.37 -9.99
C TRP A 217 -2.58 -10.64 -8.65
N SER A 218 -2.23 -11.33 -7.56
CA SER A 218 -2.24 -10.81 -6.18
C SER A 218 -1.35 -11.68 -5.27
N PRO A 219 -0.01 -11.65 -5.45
CA PRO A 219 0.94 -12.35 -4.57
C PRO A 219 0.91 -11.79 -3.14
N GLY A 220 1.68 -12.39 -2.23
CA GLY A 220 1.86 -11.81 -0.89
C GLY A 220 2.68 -10.53 -0.89
N ILE A 221 3.71 -10.47 -1.72
CA ILE A 221 4.62 -9.33 -1.87
C ILE A 221 4.97 -9.21 -3.36
N ASN A 222 4.96 -8.00 -3.90
CA ASN A 222 5.46 -7.73 -5.25
C ASN A 222 6.70 -6.85 -5.21
N VAL A 223 7.78 -7.33 -5.82
CA VAL A 223 9.03 -6.61 -6.02
C VAL A 223 9.29 -6.53 -7.52
N GLU A 224 9.08 -5.34 -8.07
CA GLU A 224 9.14 -5.09 -9.51
C GLU A 224 10.22 -4.07 -9.82
N ASN A 225 11.06 -4.36 -10.82
CA ASN A 225 12.11 -3.49 -11.33
C ASN A 225 13.05 -2.91 -10.26
N SER A 226 13.21 -3.62 -9.16
CA SER A 226 13.87 -3.12 -7.95
C SER A 226 15.31 -3.59 -7.87
N THR A 227 16.12 -2.94 -7.04
CA THR A 227 17.56 -3.25 -6.91
C THR A 227 18.03 -3.22 -5.45
N GLY A 228 19.23 -3.74 -5.19
CA GLY A 228 19.87 -3.65 -3.88
C GLY A 228 19.43 -4.73 -2.89
N ASP A 229 19.45 -4.41 -1.60
CA ASP A 229 19.11 -5.35 -0.54
C ASP A 229 17.64 -5.21 -0.13
N MET A 230 16.90 -6.32 -0.15
CA MET A 230 15.46 -6.34 0.08
C MET A 230 15.15 -7.39 1.15
N THR A 231 14.89 -6.93 2.37
CA THR A 231 14.80 -7.80 3.54
C THR A 231 13.42 -7.74 4.17
N PHE A 232 12.84 -8.91 4.43
CA PHE A 232 11.54 -9.09 5.08
C PHE A 232 11.74 -10.04 6.27
N VAL A 233 11.57 -9.53 7.48
CA VAL A 233 11.76 -10.25 8.75
C VAL A 233 10.40 -10.49 9.40
N ASP A 234 10.15 -11.73 9.82
CA ASP A 234 8.89 -12.17 10.39
C ASP A 234 7.64 -11.78 9.57
N PRO A 235 7.65 -11.90 8.22
CA PRO A 235 6.45 -11.62 7.44
C PRO A 235 5.39 -12.69 7.70
N THR A 236 4.14 -12.29 7.87
CA THR A 236 3.00 -13.21 7.90
C THR A 236 2.19 -13.02 6.64
N LEU A 237 2.16 -14.04 5.77
CA LEU A 237 1.56 -14.00 4.44
C LEU A 237 0.49 -15.10 4.34
N LEU A 238 -0.72 -14.78 4.83
CA LEU A 238 -1.88 -15.67 4.85
C LEU A 238 -2.83 -15.30 3.71
N LEU A 239 -2.48 -15.71 2.49
CA LEU A 239 -3.11 -15.23 1.24
C LEU A 239 -4.48 -15.86 0.95
N GLY A 240 -4.86 -16.89 1.72
CA GLY A 240 -6.09 -17.64 1.53
C GLY A 240 -6.10 -18.38 0.19
N PHE A 241 -5.06 -19.19 -0.09
CA PHE A 241 -4.91 -19.93 -1.36
C PHE A 241 -6.24 -20.54 -1.86
N ARG A 242 -6.60 -20.21 -3.10
CA ARG A 242 -7.72 -20.83 -3.83
C ARG A 242 -7.28 -21.06 -5.27
N VAL A 243 -7.50 -22.28 -5.76
CA VAL A 243 -7.13 -22.73 -7.12
C VAL A 243 -7.66 -21.80 -8.22
N THR A 244 -8.78 -21.10 -7.99
CA THR A 244 -9.41 -20.19 -8.95
C THR A 244 -9.11 -18.70 -8.71
N GLY A 245 -8.26 -18.36 -7.74
CA GLY A 245 -8.15 -16.99 -7.24
C GLY A 245 -6.73 -16.41 -7.27
N ASN A 246 -5.72 -17.14 -6.83
CA ASN A 246 -4.37 -16.57 -6.66
C ASN A 246 -3.26 -17.44 -7.23
N THR A 247 -2.10 -16.82 -7.47
CA THR A 247 -0.88 -17.55 -7.86
C THR A 247 -0.43 -18.54 -6.79
N GLY A 248 -0.91 -18.36 -5.54
CA GLY A 248 -0.42 -19.08 -4.37
C GLY A 248 1.04 -18.78 -4.03
N LYS A 249 1.62 -17.73 -4.63
CA LYS A 249 3.03 -17.36 -4.45
C LYS A 249 3.15 -16.23 -3.43
N PRO A 250 3.81 -16.47 -2.28
CA PRO A 250 4.16 -15.43 -1.31
C PRO A 250 4.93 -14.25 -1.90
N LEU A 251 5.75 -14.48 -2.94
CA LEU A 251 6.59 -13.45 -3.54
C LEU A 251 6.54 -13.47 -5.07
N ASN A 252 6.31 -12.31 -5.66
CA ASN A 252 6.59 -12.04 -7.08
C ASN A 252 7.83 -11.15 -7.19
N VAL A 253 8.68 -11.46 -8.17
CA VAL A 253 9.92 -10.75 -8.48
C VAL A 253 10.05 -10.59 -9.98
N GLY A 254 10.29 -9.39 -10.49
CA GLY A 254 10.46 -9.25 -11.93
C GLY A 254 10.21 -7.86 -12.46
N GLY A 255 9.51 -7.80 -13.60
CA GLY A 255 9.15 -6.57 -14.29
C GLY A 255 9.73 -6.49 -15.71
N ASP A 256 9.44 -5.38 -16.38
CA ASP A 256 9.87 -5.08 -17.75
C ASP A 256 11.37 -4.71 -17.85
N ARG A 257 12.03 -4.45 -16.72
CA ARG A 257 13.48 -4.21 -16.62
C ARG A 257 14.22 -5.28 -15.82
N GLY A 258 13.47 -6.12 -15.10
CA GLY A 258 14.00 -7.10 -14.16
C GLY A 258 14.41 -6.48 -12.82
N THR A 259 14.39 -7.31 -11.79
CA THR A 259 14.87 -6.99 -10.44
C THR A 259 16.27 -7.60 -10.25
N THR A 260 17.14 -6.92 -9.51
CA THR A 260 18.51 -7.40 -9.23
C THR A 260 18.86 -7.25 -7.75
N GLY A 261 19.85 -8.01 -7.26
CA GLY A 261 20.37 -7.88 -5.90
C GLY A 261 20.01 -9.06 -4.99
N THR A 262 19.72 -8.79 -3.72
CA THR A 262 19.45 -9.85 -2.72
C THR A 262 18.07 -9.68 -2.12
N ILE A 263 17.27 -10.75 -2.13
CA ILE A 263 16.04 -10.82 -1.36
C ILE A 263 16.24 -11.78 -0.19
N THR A 264 16.08 -11.27 1.02
CA THR A 264 16.15 -12.04 2.27
C THR A 264 14.78 -12.12 2.92
N ILE A 265 14.28 -13.33 3.12
CA ILE A 265 13.07 -13.62 3.89
C ILE A 265 13.49 -14.37 5.15
N ARG A 266 13.26 -13.80 6.32
CA ARG A 266 13.55 -14.43 7.61
C ARG A 266 12.26 -14.76 8.35
N ASN A 267 12.13 -16.02 8.76
CA ASN A 267 11.05 -16.54 9.57
C ASN A 267 9.63 -16.25 9.03
N PRO A 268 9.34 -16.58 7.75
CA PRO A 268 8.02 -16.35 7.18
C PRO A 268 6.96 -17.25 7.84
N THR A 269 5.81 -16.67 8.15
CA THR A 269 4.57 -17.42 8.46
C THR A 269 3.72 -17.44 7.19
N LEU A 270 3.38 -18.63 6.71
CA LEU A 270 2.65 -18.84 5.46
C LEU A 270 1.35 -19.59 5.73
N ASP A 271 0.36 -19.42 4.87
CA ASP A 271 -0.76 -20.37 4.81
C ASP A 271 -0.34 -21.69 4.12
N GLY A 272 -1.25 -22.65 4.04
CA GLY A 272 -0.97 -23.96 3.44
C GLY A 272 -0.63 -23.91 1.94
N GLY A 273 -0.87 -22.78 1.25
CA GLY A 273 -0.52 -22.56 -0.15
C GLY A 273 -0.98 -23.65 -1.14
N ALA A 274 -0.40 -23.61 -2.33
CA ALA A 274 -0.45 -24.72 -3.29
C ALA A 274 0.51 -25.86 -2.91
N GLU A 275 1.63 -25.53 -2.26
CA GLU A 275 2.66 -26.44 -1.81
C GLU A 275 2.95 -26.20 -0.32
N ALA A 276 2.28 -26.97 0.55
CA ALA A 276 2.40 -26.80 1.99
C ALA A 276 3.86 -26.92 2.46
N GLY A 277 4.31 -25.96 3.28
CA GLY A 277 5.64 -25.94 3.88
C GLY A 277 6.76 -25.41 2.98
N ARG A 278 6.44 -24.84 1.81
CA ARG A 278 7.40 -24.19 0.91
C ARG A 278 7.12 -22.72 0.72
N PHE A 279 8.19 -21.94 0.54
CA PHE A 279 8.08 -20.54 0.15
C PHE A 279 8.10 -20.43 -1.38
N GLY A 280 6.97 -20.09 -1.99
CA GLY A 280 6.86 -19.99 -3.45
C GLY A 280 7.30 -18.62 -3.98
N ILE A 281 8.13 -18.63 -5.03
CA ILE A 281 8.57 -17.43 -5.74
C ILE A 281 8.13 -17.53 -7.21
N ARG A 282 7.58 -16.42 -7.72
CA ARG A 282 7.33 -16.23 -9.15
C ARG A 282 8.25 -15.16 -9.71
N GLU A 283 9.13 -15.56 -10.61
CA GLU A 283 9.84 -14.66 -11.51
C GLU A 283 8.96 -14.30 -12.71
N TYR A 284 8.94 -13.05 -13.16
CA TYR A 284 8.13 -12.66 -14.33
C TYR A 284 8.76 -11.53 -15.15
N GLY A 285 8.17 -11.27 -16.32
CA GLY A 285 8.67 -10.24 -17.24
C GLY A 285 10.00 -10.65 -17.86
N ILE A 286 10.97 -9.73 -17.87
CA ILE A 286 12.31 -9.99 -18.44
C ILE A 286 13.32 -10.51 -17.41
N GLN A 287 12.85 -10.93 -16.22
CA GLN A 287 13.72 -11.36 -15.11
C GLN A 287 14.75 -12.40 -15.58
N ALA A 288 16.03 -12.04 -15.53
CA ALA A 288 17.10 -12.94 -15.92
C ALA A 288 17.44 -13.90 -14.75
N PRO A 289 17.70 -15.19 -15.03
CA PRO A 289 18.02 -16.16 -13.98
C PRO A 289 19.30 -15.76 -13.24
N GLY A 290 19.28 -15.79 -11.91
CA GLY A 290 20.45 -15.54 -11.08
C GLY A 290 20.76 -14.06 -10.79
N GLU A 291 20.02 -13.11 -11.38
CA GLU A 291 20.14 -11.68 -11.06
C GLU A 291 19.69 -11.35 -9.63
N VAL A 292 18.80 -12.18 -9.07
CA VAL A 292 18.38 -12.10 -7.66
C VAL A 292 18.90 -13.31 -6.91
N ARG A 293 19.60 -13.04 -5.80
CA ARG A 293 19.94 -14.06 -4.82
C ARG A 293 18.85 -14.13 -3.75
N TYR A 294 18.27 -15.30 -3.56
CA TYR A 294 17.28 -15.55 -2.52
C TYR A 294 17.93 -16.17 -1.28
N THR A 295 17.64 -15.60 -0.12
CA THR A 295 17.98 -16.18 1.19
C THR A 295 16.71 -16.34 2.00
N ILE A 296 16.24 -17.57 2.19
CA ILE A 296 14.99 -17.84 2.91
C ILE A 296 15.30 -18.76 4.09
N VAL A 297 15.15 -18.25 5.31
CA VAL A 297 15.60 -18.93 6.53
C VAL A 297 14.58 -18.84 7.66
N THR A 298 14.63 -19.76 8.62
CA THR A 298 13.84 -19.73 9.86
C THR A 298 14.41 -18.70 10.85
N ALA A 299 13.74 -18.50 11.99
CA ALA A 299 14.28 -17.68 13.08
C ALA A 299 15.66 -18.16 13.58
N ALA A 300 15.90 -19.47 13.56
CA ALA A 300 17.16 -20.10 13.97
C ALA A 300 18.26 -20.03 12.89
N GLY A 301 17.93 -19.61 11.67
CA GLY A 301 18.85 -19.52 10.54
C GLY A 301 18.89 -20.76 9.65
N ASP A 302 18.05 -21.77 9.91
CA ASP A 302 17.93 -22.94 9.05
C ASP A 302 17.28 -22.56 7.72
N ALA A 303 17.69 -23.20 6.63
CA ALA A 303 17.10 -22.97 5.32
C ALA A 303 15.62 -23.39 5.29
N VAL A 304 14.76 -22.51 4.77
CA VAL A 304 13.36 -22.84 4.47
C VAL A 304 13.30 -23.31 3.00
N PRO A 305 12.70 -24.48 2.72
CA PRO A 305 12.51 -24.93 1.35
C PRO A 305 11.72 -23.91 0.51
N TYR A 306 12.22 -23.61 -0.69
CA TYR A 306 11.57 -22.67 -1.60
C TYR A 306 11.65 -23.16 -3.05
N ASP A 307 10.71 -22.71 -3.87
CA ASP A 307 10.66 -22.98 -5.31
C ASP A 307 10.64 -21.66 -6.09
N VAL A 308 11.28 -21.65 -7.25
CA VAL A 308 11.26 -20.53 -8.19
C VAL A 308 10.59 -21.01 -9.46
N SER A 309 9.52 -20.31 -9.84
CA SER A 309 8.73 -20.55 -11.05
C SER A 309 8.71 -19.31 -11.94
N ARG A 310 8.45 -19.49 -13.24
CA ARG A 310 8.28 -18.40 -14.22
C ARG A 310 6.85 -18.39 -14.75
#